data_AF-A0A1D1XRH8-F1
#
_entry.id   AF-A0A1D1XRH8-F1
#
_cell.length_a   1.000
_cell.length_b   1.000
_cell.length_c   1.000
_cell.angle_alpha   90.00
_cell.angle_beta   90.00
_cell.angle_gamma   90.00
#
_symmetry.space_group_name_H-M   'P 1'
#
loop_
_entity.id
_entity.type
_entity.pdbx_description
1 polymer ?
#
loop_
_entity_poly.entity_id
_entity_poly.type
_entity_poly.pdbx_seq_one_letter_code
_entity_poly.pdbx_strand_id
1 'polypeptide(L)'
;MNKNNKPFFDLCDGIFINYTWKASYPELSAAVAGDRKFDVYMGIDVFGRNTYGGGQWKANVALDLLKKVDISAAIFAPGWVYETKQPPDFQTAQNRWWGLVENSWGILKRYPKALPFYSNFDQGHGYHFSVEGVKVADVPWNNISCQSIQPILDISMNSVQTPIEVQLNFKNESYSGGGSITFSGSLNDNAIFKARLFLLELPLGNLPVHISYSVSSEENSVLALLFRLSSDDNRERMSILLAAGGLSFLPANLLNEFDQITATLVIEGKHTTGPGWILHEGSIEMPGHTLTEICAVCYMKSEQDSNQSAQDNGQHLKKCSTAVVSSSTFYASLGHISIETSQNDFPDAVSWMVSCENVSWTTVSDGTKTVSTKITWTLKTGSTSSLMWYNIFVEKVAKKDDDSSITVTYAEDFLGLTRLGCYYVSDLKVPAGIAALKFIIQVCRLDGACQKLDASPRFELAVEG
;
A
#
# COMPACT_ATOMS: atom_id res chain seq x y z
N MET A 1 10.14 17.32 33.75
CA MET A 1 10.55 18.75 33.68
C MET A 1 10.56 19.34 35.09
N ASN A 2 11.49 20.25 35.36
CA ASN A 2 11.65 20.95 36.63
C ASN A 2 12.18 22.38 36.36
N LYS A 3 12.44 23.15 37.43
CA LYS A 3 12.94 24.53 37.32
C LYS A 3 14.24 24.69 36.52
N ASN A 4 15.09 23.66 36.45
CA ASN A 4 16.38 23.76 35.76
C ASN A 4 16.24 23.65 34.24
N ASN A 5 15.23 22.91 33.74
CA ASN A 5 14.99 22.76 32.31
C ASN A 5 13.78 23.54 31.78
N LYS A 6 12.97 24.14 32.66
CA LYS A 6 11.86 25.02 32.30
C LYS A 6 12.25 26.20 31.38
N PRO A 7 13.37 26.92 31.59
CA PRO A 7 13.75 28.01 30.68
C PRO A 7 13.98 27.54 29.23
N PHE A 8 14.47 26.32 29.02
CA PHE A 8 14.63 25.76 27.68
C PHE A 8 13.30 25.34 27.07
N PHE A 9 12.43 24.72 27.88
CA PHE A 9 11.08 24.36 27.46
C PHE A 9 10.26 25.57 27.00
N ASP A 10 10.43 26.71 27.69
CA ASP A 10 9.75 27.96 27.33
C ASP A 10 10.23 28.55 26.00
N LEU A 11 11.38 28.10 25.49
CA LEU A 11 11.99 28.57 24.24
C LEU A 11 11.92 27.56 23.09
N CYS A 12 11.34 26.37 23.30
CA CYS A 12 11.19 25.35 22.27
C CYS A 12 9.73 24.88 22.13
N ASP A 13 9.40 24.26 21.00
CA ASP A 13 8.04 23.74 20.76
C ASP A 13 7.68 22.57 21.68
N GLY A 14 8.68 21.81 22.12
CA GLY A 14 8.51 20.75 23.12
C GLY A 14 9.83 20.17 23.58
N ILE A 15 9.79 19.43 24.69
CA ILE A 15 10.97 18.89 25.36
C ILE A 15 10.90 17.37 25.50
N PHE A 16 11.96 16.71 25.03
CA PHE A 16 12.18 15.29 25.29
C PHE A 16 12.79 15.12 26.68
N ILE A 17 12.06 14.51 27.61
CA ILE A 17 12.52 14.21 28.96
C ILE A 17 13.22 12.84 28.98
N ASN A 18 14.41 12.79 29.59
CA ASN A 18 15.20 11.56 29.75
C ASN A 18 14.36 10.39 30.30
N TYR A 19 14.63 9.18 29.82
CA TYR A 19 13.84 7.97 30.08
C TYR A 19 13.99 7.36 31.49
N THR A 20 14.91 7.85 32.33
CA THR A 20 15.12 7.35 33.70
C THR A 20 14.24 8.05 34.75
N TRP A 21 12.98 8.33 34.41
CA TRP A 21 12.01 8.98 35.30
C TRP A 21 11.32 7.98 36.23
N LYS A 22 10.78 8.48 37.34
CA LYS A 22 10.01 7.70 38.33
C LYS A 22 8.51 7.96 38.18
N ALA A 23 7.67 7.08 38.73
CA ALA A 23 6.21 7.14 38.58
C ALA A 23 5.56 8.51 38.83
N SER A 24 6.08 9.31 39.77
CA SER A 24 5.55 10.64 40.08
C SER A 24 6.04 11.77 39.15
N TYR A 25 7.12 11.56 38.40
CA TYR A 25 7.75 12.61 37.60
C TYR A 25 6.88 13.08 36.43
N PRO A 26 6.14 12.23 35.70
CA PRO A 26 5.19 12.66 34.68
C PRO A 26 4.18 13.69 35.21
N GLU A 27 3.50 13.39 36.31
CA GLU A 27 2.52 14.29 36.93
C GLU A 27 3.15 15.63 37.37
N LEU A 28 4.31 15.58 38.02
CA LEU A 28 5.07 16.78 38.39
C LEU A 28 5.49 17.59 37.16
N SER A 29 5.82 16.92 36.06
CA SER A 29 6.23 17.58 34.82
C SER A 29 5.06 18.27 34.14
N ALA A 30 3.89 17.61 34.10
CA ALA A 30 2.65 18.20 33.59
C ALA A 30 2.26 19.43 34.41
N ALA A 31 2.37 19.37 35.74
CA ALA A 31 2.07 20.49 36.62
C ALA A 31 2.97 21.72 36.35
N VAL A 32 4.27 21.52 36.08
CA VAL A 32 5.18 22.62 35.74
C VAL A 32 4.95 23.14 34.32
N ALA A 33 4.49 22.29 33.38
CA ALA A 33 4.20 22.67 32.01
C ALA A 33 2.86 23.38 31.82
N GLY A 34 1.91 23.18 32.74
CA GLY A 34 0.56 23.73 32.64
C GLY A 34 -0.12 23.29 31.36
N ASP A 35 -0.67 24.25 30.61
CA ASP A 35 -1.38 24.01 29.36
C ASP A 35 -0.50 23.34 28.28
N ARG A 36 0.83 23.50 28.37
CA ARG A 36 1.79 22.89 27.46
C ARG A 36 2.20 21.47 27.85
N LYS A 37 1.44 20.78 28.72
CA LYS A 37 1.77 19.40 29.16
C LYS A 37 1.96 18.40 28.01
N PHE A 38 1.28 18.58 26.88
CA PHE A 38 1.44 17.73 25.70
C PHE A 38 2.72 18.02 24.89
N ASP A 39 3.41 19.11 25.19
CA ASP A 39 4.72 19.44 24.62
C ASP A 39 5.87 18.83 25.46
N VAL A 40 5.55 18.14 26.56
CA VAL A 40 6.51 17.39 27.38
C VAL A 40 6.44 15.92 27.02
N TYR A 41 7.48 15.42 26.35
CA TYR A 41 7.54 14.04 25.89
C TYR A 41 8.39 13.20 26.86
N MET A 42 7.73 12.37 27.67
CA MET A 42 8.40 11.51 28.62
C MET A 42 9.03 10.31 27.90
N GLY A 43 10.36 10.24 27.89
CA GLY A 43 11.11 9.22 27.16
C GLY A 43 10.87 7.80 27.67
N ILE A 44 10.79 6.84 26.76
CA ILE A 44 10.68 5.40 27.04
C ILE A 44 11.76 4.70 26.22
N ASP A 45 12.80 4.16 26.87
CA ASP A 45 13.84 3.41 26.17
C ASP A 45 13.38 1.98 25.90
N VAL A 46 13.13 1.65 24.64
CA VAL A 46 12.62 0.33 24.25
C VAL A 46 13.66 -0.78 24.49
N PHE A 47 14.95 -0.48 24.57
CA PHE A 47 15.94 -1.48 25.01
C PHE A 47 15.82 -1.84 26.51
N GLY A 48 15.12 -1.03 27.30
CA GLY A 48 14.87 -1.29 28.71
C GLY A 48 15.93 -0.75 29.68
N ARG A 49 16.85 0.13 29.25
CA ARG A 49 17.94 0.61 30.10
C ARG A 49 17.44 1.68 31.06
N ASN A 50 17.16 1.28 32.31
CA ASN A 50 16.70 2.16 33.38
C ASN A 50 15.39 2.92 33.07
N THR A 51 14.63 2.48 32.06
CA THR A 51 13.34 3.07 31.73
C THR A 51 12.28 2.59 32.71
N TYR A 52 11.29 3.45 33.00
CA TYR A 52 10.11 3.02 33.73
C TYR A 52 9.39 1.88 32.96
N GLY A 53 8.89 0.87 33.68
CA GLY A 53 8.22 -0.29 33.09
C GLY A 53 9.14 -1.33 32.44
N GLY A 54 10.42 -1.02 32.20
CA GLY A 54 11.42 -1.97 31.70
C GLY A 54 11.55 -2.07 30.18
N GLY A 55 10.80 -1.29 29.39
CA GLY A 55 10.92 -1.24 27.92
C GLY A 55 10.53 -2.56 27.26
N GLN A 56 11.08 -2.84 26.07
CA GLN A 56 10.90 -4.10 25.32
C GLN A 56 9.40 -4.44 25.16
N TRP A 57 9.01 -5.68 25.45
CA TRP A 57 7.62 -6.14 25.49
C TRP A 57 6.78 -5.57 26.65
N LYS A 58 7.36 -4.73 27.51
CA LYS A 58 6.70 -4.04 28.63
C LYS A 58 6.69 -2.51 28.45
N ALA A 59 6.99 -2.01 27.25
CA ALA A 59 6.96 -0.57 26.96
C ALA A 59 5.58 0.05 27.26
N ASN A 60 4.51 -0.74 27.09
CA ASN A 60 3.14 -0.37 27.42
C ASN A 60 2.94 0.05 28.88
N VAL A 61 3.69 -0.50 29.83
CA VAL A 61 3.59 -0.13 31.25
C VAL A 61 3.91 1.36 31.48
N ALA A 62 4.88 1.90 30.74
CA ALA A 62 5.16 3.32 30.77
C ALA A 62 4.06 4.11 30.05
N LEU A 63 3.64 3.66 28.86
CA LEU A 63 2.56 4.31 28.10
C LEU A 63 1.27 4.44 28.93
N ASP A 64 0.82 3.37 29.58
CA ASP A 64 -0.39 3.37 30.39
C ASP A 64 -0.34 4.41 31.53
N LEU A 65 0.82 4.53 32.19
CA LEU A 65 1.01 5.53 33.24
C LEU A 65 0.98 6.95 32.67
N LEU A 66 1.69 7.20 31.58
CA LEU A 66 1.74 8.53 30.94
C LEU A 66 0.37 8.95 30.42
N LYS A 67 -0.37 8.02 29.83
CA LYS A 67 -1.73 8.25 29.34
C LYS A 67 -2.67 8.64 30.48
N LYS A 68 -2.57 7.98 31.63
CA LYS A 68 -3.40 8.26 32.82
C LYS A 68 -3.23 9.69 33.36
N VAL A 69 -2.07 10.31 33.17
CA VAL A 69 -1.78 11.67 33.65
C VAL A 69 -1.84 12.73 32.54
N ASP A 70 -2.37 12.38 31.37
CA ASP A 70 -2.52 13.27 30.21
C ASP A 70 -1.24 14.05 29.85
N ILE A 71 -0.13 13.31 29.67
CA ILE A 71 1.15 13.86 29.22
C ILE A 71 1.67 13.07 28.02
N SER A 72 2.50 13.67 27.17
CA SER A 72 3.03 13.00 25.98
C SER A 72 4.13 11.99 26.31
N ALA A 73 4.27 10.99 25.43
CA ALA A 73 5.32 9.97 25.47
C ALA A 73 6.31 10.17 24.31
N ALA A 74 7.57 9.81 24.54
CA ALA A 74 8.56 9.68 23.48
C ALA A 74 9.17 8.28 23.47
N ILE A 75 8.98 7.57 22.36
CA ILE A 75 9.51 6.22 22.17
C ILE A 75 10.96 6.34 21.68
N PHE A 76 11.91 5.90 22.49
CA PHE A 76 13.33 5.90 22.16
C PHE A 76 13.80 4.51 21.75
N ALA A 77 14.53 4.44 20.63
CA ALA A 77 15.12 3.22 20.08
C ALA A 77 14.11 2.07 19.81
N PRO A 78 12.97 2.30 19.13
CA PRO A 78 12.05 1.23 18.75
C PRO A 78 12.68 0.19 17.79
N GLY A 79 13.82 0.52 17.17
CA GLY A 79 14.66 -0.40 16.39
C GLY A 79 15.08 -1.66 17.15
N TRP A 80 14.94 -1.69 18.48
CA TRP A 80 15.12 -2.88 19.32
C TRP A 80 14.49 -4.14 18.71
N VAL A 81 13.28 -4.07 18.16
CA VAL A 81 12.58 -5.22 17.56
C VAL A 81 13.43 -5.85 16.44
N TYR A 82 13.93 -5.01 15.53
CA TYR A 82 14.75 -5.42 14.39
C TYR A 82 16.16 -5.84 14.83
N GLU A 83 16.84 -4.98 15.59
CA GLU A 83 18.24 -5.14 15.98
C GLU A 83 18.48 -6.37 16.85
N THR A 84 17.50 -6.76 17.67
CA THR A 84 17.59 -7.94 18.52
C THR A 84 16.96 -9.19 17.93
N LYS A 85 16.47 -9.13 16.68
CA LYS A 85 15.88 -10.24 15.93
C LYS A 85 14.79 -10.96 16.72
N GLN A 86 13.83 -10.19 17.23
CA GLN A 86 12.73 -10.75 18.02
C GLN A 86 11.98 -11.85 17.22
N PRO A 87 11.67 -13.01 17.83
CA PRO A 87 10.99 -14.11 17.16
C PRO A 87 9.49 -13.84 16.97
N PRO A 88 8.81 -14.59 16.08
CA PRO A 88 9.37 -15.59 15.16
C PRO A 88 10.10 -14.98 13.95
N ASP A 89 9.71 -13.76 13.57
CA ASP A 89 10.29 -12.97 12.50
C ASP A 89 10.03 -11.47 12.77
N PHE A 90 10.71 -10.61 12.02
CA PHE A 90 10.60 -9.16 12.21
C PHE A 90 9.17 -8.64 12.03
N GLN A 91 8.42 -9.07 11.02
CA GLN A 91 7.08 -8.55 10.74
C GLN A 91 6.12 -8.88 11.89
N THR A 92 6.11 -10.14 12.31
CA THR A 92 5.25 -10.61 13.40
C THR A 92 5.60 -9.90 14.70
N ALA A 93 6.91 -9.79 15.03
CA ALA A 93 7.35 -9.11 16.24
C ALA A 93 7.07 -7.60 16.21
N GLN A 94 7.25 -6.95 15.07
CA GLN A 94 6.98 -5.53 14.85
C GLN A 94 5.50 -5.22 15.02
N ASN A 95 4.62 -5.98 14.37
CA ASN A 95 3.17 -5.83 14.49
C ASN A 95 2.72 -6.05 15.94
N ARG A 96 3.25 -7.07 16.61
CA ARG A 96 2.96 -7.31 18.03
C ARG A 96 3.40 -6.13 18.90
N TRP A 97 4.60 -5.59 18.68
CA TRP A 97 5.14 -4.52 19.50
C TRP A 97 4.35 -3.21 19.32
N TRP A 98 4.04 -2.82 18.08
CA TRP A 98 3.17 -1.66 17.84
C TRP A 98 1.74 -1.88 18.29
N GLY A 99 1.22 -3.12 18.25
CA GLY A 99 -0.06 -3.48 18.86
C GLY A 99 -0.10 -3.24 20.37
N LEU A 100 1.03 -3.38 21.08
CA LEU A 100 1.10 -2.97 22.50
C LEU A 100 0.95 -1.46 22.68
N VAL A 101 1.57 -0.68 21.78
CA VAL A 101 1.45 0.79 21.78
C VAL A 101 0.01 1.21 21.48
N GLU A 102 -0.60 0.61 20.46
CA GLU A 102 -1.98 0.88 20.06
C GLU A 102 -2.97 0.56 21.18
N ASN A 103 -2.84 -0.59 21.83
CA ASN A 103 -3.72 -0.98 22.94
C ASN A 103 -3.64 -0.01 24.14
N SER A 104 -2.46 0.55 24.41
CA SER A 104 -2.25 1.51 25.50
C SER A 104 -2.65 2.95 25.14
N TRP A 105 -2.36 3.37 23.91
CA TRP A 105 -2.43 4.79 23.52
C TRP A 105 -3.63 5.14 22.63
N GLY A 106 -4.16 4.14 21.92
CA GLY A 106 -5.23 4.25 20.94
C GLY A 106 -4.77 4.80 19.57
N ILE A 107 -5.67 4.75 18.59
CA ILE A 107 -5.49 5.37 17.29
C ILE A 107 -5.86 6.85 17.38
N LEU A 108 -4.88 7.74 17.23
CA LEU A 108 -5.06 9.18 17.40
C LEU A 108 -5.46 9.92 16.13
N LYS A 109 -5.23 9.35 14.95
CA LYS A 109 -5.43 10.03 13.67
C LYS A 109 -6.09 9.12 12.65
N ARG A 110 -6.91 9.73 11.80
CA ARG A 110 -7.61 9.09 10.68
C ARG A 110 -7.05 9.65 9.38
N TYR A 111 -6.65 8.77 8.47
CA TYR A 111 -6.07 9.10 7.19
C TYR A 111 -6.52 8.09 6.12
N PRO A 112 -6.63 8.51 4.85
CA PRO A 112 -6.39 9.86 4.31
C PRO A 112 -7.46 10.88 4.72
N LYS A 113 -7.18 12.18 4.47
CA LYS A 113 -8.13 13.30 4.66
C LYS A 113 -8.46 14.08 3.38
N ALA A 114 -7.80 13.74 2.28
CA ALA A 114 -7.93 14.44 1.01
C ALA A 114 -7.73 13.46 -0.15
N LEU A 115 -8.30 13.80 -1.30
CA LEU A 115 -8.10 13.11 -2.57
C LEU A 115 -6.89 13.71 -3.34
N PRO A 116 -6.23 12.95 -4.23
CA PRO A 116 -6.44 11.51 -4.44
C PRO A 116 -5.91 10.68 -3.26
N PHE A 117 -6.50 9.50 -3.05
CA PHE A 117 -5.99 8.48 -2.13
C PHE A 117 -5.50 7.28 -2.91
N TYR A 118 -4.29 6.81 -2.61
CA TYR A 118 -3.72 5.60 -3.17
C TYR A 118 -2.96 4.81 -2.11
N SER A 119 -3.13 3.50 -2.14
CA SER A 119 -2.28 2.56 -1.41
C SER A 119 -2.11 1.27 -2.20
N ASN A 120 -0.86 0.87 -2.40
CA ASN A 120 -0.43 -0.46 -2.86
C ASN A 120 0.14 -1.30 -1.72
N PHE A 121 -0.03 -0.83 -0.47
CA PHE A 121 0.42 -1.51 0.75
C PHE A 121 1.94 -1.75 0.86
N ASP A 122 2.72 -1.12 -0.01
CA ASP A 122 4.17 -1.20 -0.02
C ASP A 122 4.77 -0.53 1.23
N GLN A 123 5.70 -1.22 1.90
CA GLN A 123 6.40 -0.72 3.10
C GLN A 123 7.74 -0.05 2.78
N GLY A 124 8.04 0.15 1.50
CA GLY A 124 9.32 0.64 1.04
C GLY A 124 10.38 -0.46 0.94
N HIS A 125 9.96 -1.72 0.82
CA HIS A 125 10.83 -2.86 0.56
C HIS A 125 10.03 -4.03 -0.01
N GLY A 126 10.71 -4.97 -0.65
CA GLY A 126 10.09 -6.18 -1.20
C GLY A 126 11.12 -7.19 -1.70
N TYR A 127 10.65 -8.36 -2.11
CA TYR A 127 11.48 -9.42 -2.71
C TYR A 127 11.38 -9.45 -4.25
N HIS A 128 10.41 -8.72 -4.79
CA HIS A 128 10.16 -8.47 -6.20
C HIS A 128 9.56 -7.07 -6.34
N PHE A 129 9.51 -6.56 -7.57
CA PHE A 129 8.83 -5.32 -7.89
C PHE A 129 7.90 -5.55 -9.07
N SER A 130 6.63 -5.15 -8.92
CA SER A 130 5.63 -5.22 -9.98
C SER A 130 5.16 -3.84 -10.42
N VAL A 131 4.77 -3.74 -11.69
CA VAL A 131 4.08 -2.59 -12.26
C VAL A 131 2.84 -3.12 -13.00
N GLU A 132 1.65 -2.68 -12.58
CA GLU A 132 0.37 -3.07 -13.18
C GLU A 132 0.18 -4.60 -13.32
N GLY A 133 0.62 -5.34 -12.29
CA GLY A 133 0.56 -6.79 -12.19
C GLY A 133 1.70 -7.53 -12.90
N VAL A 134 2.57 -6.82 -13.62
CA VAL A 134 3.74 -7.42 -14.28
C VAL A 134 4.94 -7.33 -13.36
N LYS A 135 5.54 -8.48 -13.02
CA LYS A 135 6.80 -8.51 -12.28
C LYS A 135 7.93 -7.99 -13.16
N VAL A 136 8.46 -6.81 -12.83
CA VAL A 136 9.56 -6.14 -13.57
C VAL A 136 10.92 -6.33 -12.91
N ALA A 137 10.95 -6.75 -11.64
CA ALA A 137 12.17 -7.15 -10.95
C ALA A 137 11.89 -8.32 -10.00
N ASP A 138 12.84 -9.25 -9.89
CA ASP A 138 12.77 -10.44 -9.04
C ASP A 138 13.97 -10.51 -8.10
N VAL A 139 14.26 -9.37 -7.45
CA VAL A 139 15.37 -9.21 -6.51
C VAL A 139 14.92 -8.41 -5.28
N PRO A 140 15.51 -8.66 -4.09
CA PRO A 140 15.23 -7.86 -2.92
C PRO A 140 15.61 -6.39 -3.12
N TRP A 141 14.76 -5.50 -2.63
CA TRP A 141 14.97 -4.07 -2.73
C TRP A 141 14.45 -3.33 -1.49
N ASN A 142 15.00 -2.15 -1.23
CA ASN A 142 14.49 -1.23 -0.22
C ASN A 142 14.57 0.21 -0.74
N ASN A 143 13.46 0.92 -0.67
CA ASN A 143 13.35 2.35 -0.93
C ASN A 143 12.15 2.89 -0.16
N ILE A 144 12.39 3.54 0.99
CA ILE A 144 11.32 4.04 1.85
C ILE A 144 10.44 5.10 1.17
N SER A 145 10.92 5.72 0.08
CA SER A 145 10.11 6.62 -0.74
C SER A 145 8.95 5.90 -1.45
N CYS A 146 9.02 4.57 -1.60
CA CYS A 146 7.93 3.75 -2.14
C CYS A 146 6.84 3.46 -1.10
N GLN A 147 7.07 3.73 0.19
CA GLN A 147 6.09 3.42 1.22
C GLN A 147 4.78 4.16 0.97
N SER A 148 3.67 3.42 0.91
CA SER A 148 2.32 3.95 0.81
C SER A 148 1.61 3.93 2.17
N ILE A 149 0.40 4.50 2.23
CA ILE A 149 -0.40 4.51 3.46
C ILE A 149 -0.72 3.06 3.85
N GLN A 150 -0.34 2.67 5.06
CA GLN A 150 -0.49 1.30 5.55
C GLN A 150 -1.88 1.03 6.13
N PRO A 151 -2.44 -0.18 5.94
CA PRO A 151 -3.73 -0.56 6.49
C PRO A 151 -3.63 -0.94 7.98
N ILE A 152 -4.77 -0.91 8.68
CA ILE A 152 -4.89 -1.30 10.10
C ILE A 152 -5.08 -2.82 10.23
N LEU A 153 -5.75 -3.47 9.27
CA LEU A 153 -6.09 -4.89 9.28
C LEU A 153 -6.88 -5.32 10.53
N ASP A 154 -7.96 -4.60 10.83
CA ASP A 154 -8.82 -4.87 11.98
C ASP A 154 -9.95 -5.87 11.61
N ILE A 155 -9.89 -7.07 12.21
CA ILE A 155 -10.85 -8.16 11.99
C ILE A 155 -11.92 -8.28 13.09
N SER A 156 -11.98 -7.34 14.03
CA SER A 156 -12.92 -7.35 15.16
C SER A 156 -14.39 -7.20 14.75
N MET A 157 -14.65 -6.88 13.48
CA MET A 157 -16.00 -6.75 12.92
C MET A 157 -16.74 -8.09 12.78
N ASN A 158 -16.04 -9.22 12.91
CA ASN A 158 -16.63 -10.56 12.75
C ASN A 158 -17.09 -11.09 14.11
N SER A 159 -18.36 -11.52 14.18
CA SER A 159 -18.99 -12.01 15.42
C SER A 159 -18.57 -13.44 15.81
N VAL A 160 -17.88 -14.15 14.92
CA VAL A 160 -17.37 -15.52 15.11
C VAL A 160 -15.88 -15.53 14.78
N GLN A 161 -15.10 -16.36 15.47
CA GLN A 161 -13.74 -16.70 15.02
C GLN A 161 -13.83 -17.37 13.64
N THR A 162 -13.72 -16.57 12.59
CA THR A 162 -13.58 -17.03 11.22
C THR A 162 -12.13 -17.44 10.99
N PRO A 163 -11.85 -18.58 10.35
CA PRO A 163 -10.49 -19.06 10.14
C PRO A 163 -9.77 -18.35 8.98
N ILE A 164 -10.17 -17.11 8.63
CA ILE A 164 -9.46 -16.28 7.66
C ILE A 164 -8.41 -15.43 8.39
N GLU A 165 -7.16 -15.61 7.98
CA GLU A 165 -6.04 -14.77 8.35
C GLU A 165 -5.90 -13.64 7.32
N VAL A 166 -5.61 -12.43 7.83
CA VAL A 166 -5.37 -11.23 7.02
C VAL A 166 -3.99 -10.70 7.34
N GLN A 167 -3.15 -10.57 6.32
CA GLN A 167 -1.77 -10.15 6.50
C GLN A 167 -1.23 -9.36 5.31
N LEU A 168 -0.29 -8.46 5.58
CA LEU A 168 0.55 -7.88 4.54
C LEU A 168 1.49 -8.95 4.00
N ASN A 169 1.58 -9.05 2.68
CA ASN A 169 2.39 -10.05 1.98
C ASN A 169 3.39 -9.35 1.05
N PHE A 170 4.66 -9.74 1.18
CA PHE A 170 5.77 -9.26 0.35
C PHE A 170 6.44 -10.38 -0.44
N LYS A 171 6.05 -11.64 -0.21
CA LYS A 171 6.67 -12.83 -0.80
C LYS A 171 5.93 -13.27 -2.05
N ASN A 172 4.61 -13.13 -2.05
CA ASN A 172 3.78 -13.46 -3.20
C ASN A 172 3.74 -12.27 -4.15
N GLU A 173 3.34 -12.53 -5.40
CA GLU A 173 3.21 -11.49 -6.42
C GLU A 173 2.32 -10.33 -5.94
N SER A 174 2.67 -9.13 -6.37
CA SER A 174 1.98 -7.87 -6.09
C SER A 174 1.49 -7.25 -7.39
N TYR A 175 0.51 -6.35 -7.28
CA TYR A 175 0.04 -5.58 -8.44
C TYR A 175 0.97 -4.40 -8.75
N SER A 176 1.37 -3.64 -7.72
CA SER A 176 2.28 -2.50 -7.86
C SER A 176 3.24 -2.46 -6.68
N GLY A 177 4.52 -2.22 -6.94
CA GLY A 177 5.56 -2.27 -5.91
C GLY A 177 5.80 -3.68 -5.41
N GLY A 178 6.07 -3.85 -4.12
CA GLY A 178 6.40 -5.14 -3.50
C GLY A 178 5.35 -5.69 -2.53
N GLY A 179 4.24 -4.97 -2.29
CA GLY A 179 3.25 -5.29 -1.25
C GLY A 179 1.89 -5.72 -1.79
N SER A 180 1.17 -6.51 -1.00
CA SER A 180 -0.26 -6.79 -1.13
C SER A 180 -0.88 -7.13 0.23
N ILE A 181 -2.20 -7.17 0.34
CA ILE A 181 -2.90 -7.74 1.49
C ILE A 181 -3.47 -9.10 1.08
N THR A 182 -3.06 -10.17 1.75
CA THR A 182 -3.57 -11.52 1.52
C THR A 182 -4.63 -11.87 2.57
N PHE A 183 -5.70 -12.49 2.10
CA PHE A 183 -6.80 -13.07 2.85
C PHE A 183 -6.80 -14.57 2.57
N SER A 184 -6.50 -15.39 3.57
CA SER A 184 -6.36 -16.83 3.38
C SER A 184 -6.94 -17.60 4.55
N GLY A 185 -7.65 -18.69 4.26
CA GLY A 185 -8.24 -19.53 5.29
C GLY A 185 -9.35 -20.40 4.75
N SER A 186 -10.39 -20.58 5.55
CA SER A 186 -11.61 -21.25 5.07
C SER A 186 -12.85 -20.39 5.33
N LEU A 187 -13.80 -20.49 4.40
CA LEU A 187 -15.06 -19.75 4.48
C LEU A 187 -16.19 -20.70 4.10
N ASN A 188 -17.21 -20.75 4.95
CA ASN A 188 -18.40 -21.54 4.67
C ASN A 188 -19.18 -20.91 3.52
N ASP A 189 -19.94 -21.74 2.81
CA ASP A 189 -20.87 -21.26 1.80
C ASP A 189 -21.87 -20.27 2.44
N ASN A 190 -22.06 -19.10 1.81
CA ASN A 190 -22.84 -17.95 2.31
C ASN A 190 -22.27 -17.19 3.53
N ALA A 191 -21.12 -17.60 4.08
CA ALA A 191 -20.46 -16.82 5.13
C ALA A 191 -19.79 -15.57 4.56
N ILE A 192 -19.70 -14.55 5.41
CA ILE A 192 -19.11 -13.25 5.08
C ILE A 192 -18.01 -12.99 6.09
N PHE A 193 -16.86 -12.57 5.58
CA PHE A 193 -15.77 -12.09 6.40
C PHE A 193 -15.48 -10.63 6.07
N LYS A 194 -15.30 -9.80 7.11
CA LYS A 194 -15.02 -8.37 6.97
C LYS A 194 -13.72 -8.02 7.67
N ALA A 195 -12.85 -7.26 7.00
CA ALA A 195 -11.67 -6.68 7.62
C ALA A 195 -11.63 -5.18 7.34
N ARG A 196 -11.54 -4.37 8.38
CA ARG A 196 -11.35 -2.93 8.23
C ARG A 196 -9.90 -2.65 7.84
N LEU A 197 -9.74 -1.97 6.71
CA LEU A 197 -8.42 -1.64 6.16
C LEU A 197 -7.99 -0.24 6.56
N PHE A 198 -8.88 0.75 6.47
CA PHE A 198 -8.56 2.15 6.75
C PHE A 198 -9.62 2.82 7.61
N LEU A 199 -9.17 3.70 8.52
CA LEU A 199 -9.97 4.69 9.22
C LEU A 199 -9.59 6.07 8.69
N LEU A 200 -10.53 6.74 8.05
CA LEU A 200 -10.29 7.96 7.29
C LEU A 200 -11.31 9.04 7.64
N GLU A 201 -11.05 10.24 7.12
CA GLU A 201 -11.91 11.41 7.25
C GLU A 201 -11.82 12.14 5.91
N LEU A 202 -12.35 11.51 4.87
CA LEU A 202 -12.23 11.95 3.48
C LEU A 202 -13.55 12.56 3.01
N PRO A 203 -13.68 13.91 3.00
CA PRO A 203 -14.90 14.57 2.55
C PRO A 203 -15.09 14.33 1.05
N LEU A 204 -16.31 13.97 0.65
CA LEU A 204 -16.66 13.77 -0.74
C LEU A 204 -17.36 15.04 -1.27
N GLY A 205 -16.81 15.57 -2.36
CA GLY A 205 -17.35 16.77 -3.01
C GLY A 205 -18.58 16.48 -3.87
N ASN A 206 -18.94 17.46 -4.70
CA ASN A 206 -20.06 17.34 -5.65
C ASN A 206 -19.69 16.61 -6.95
N LEU A 207 -18.43 16.23 -7.12
CA LEU A 207 -17.98 15.49 -8.29
C LEU A 207 -18.06 13.99 -7.99
N PRO A 208 -18.35 13.15 -9.01
CA PRO A 208 -18.20 11.72 -8.89
C PRO A 208 -16.79 11.35 -8.42
N VAL A 209 -16.73 10.35 -7.55
CA VAL A 209 -15.49 9.79 -7.06
C VAL A 209 -15.28 8.46 -7.74
N HIS A 210 -14.19 8.36 -8.49
CA HIS A 210 -13.74 7.14 -9.16
C HIS A 210 -12.92 6.30 -8.18
N ILE A 211 -13.20 5.00 -8.17
CA ILE A 211 -12.50 4.02 -7.35
C ILE A 211 -11.94 2.96 -8.27
N SER A 212 -10.67 2.59 -8.06
CA SER A 212 -10.09 1.41 -8.66
C SER A 212 -9.37 0.55 -7.61
N TYR A 213 -9.41 -0.77 -7.78
CA TYR A 213 -8.65 -1.71 -6.96
C TYR A 213 -8.37 -2.99 -7.74
N SER A 214 -7.27 -3.65 -7.42
CA SER A 214 -6.86 -4.88 -8.10
C SER A 214 -6.96 -6.09 -7.17
N VAL A 215 -7.55 -7.18 -7.65
CA VAL A 215 -7.70 -8.43 -6.89
C VAL A 215 -7.08 -9.59 -7.66
N SER A 216 -6.33 -10.44 -6.97
CA SER A 216 -5.97 -11.77 -7.43
C SER A 216 -6.61 -12.79 -6.51
N SER A 217 -7.37 -13.75 -7.01
CA SER A 217 -8.11 -14.69 -6.16
C SER A 217 -8.22 -16.08 -6.79
N GLU A 218 -8.43 -17.08 -5.95
CA GLU A 218 -8.85 -18.40 -6.41
C GLU A 218 -10.27 -18.36 -6.98
N GLU A 219 -10.61 -19.34 -7.84
CA GLU A 219 -11.77 -19.30 -8.75
C GLU A 219 -13.10 -18.89 -8.07
N ASN A 220 -13.37 -19.41 -6.87
CA ASN A 220 -14.61 -19.16 -6.12
C ASN A 220 -14.47 -18.12 -5.01
N SER A 221 -13.26 -17.62 -4.73
CA SER A 221 -13.02 -16.62 -3.71
C SER A 221 -13.31 -15.22 -4.27
N VAL A 222 -14.17 -14.46 -3.59
CA VAL A 222 -14.47 -13.07 -3.96
C VAL A 222 -13.98 -12.13 -2.87
N LEU A 223 -13.30 -11.07 -3.31
CA LEU A 223 -12.94 -9.92 -2.48
C LEU A 223 -13.56 -8.66 -3.08
N ALA A 224 -14.37 -7.98 -2.27
CA ALA A 224 -15.01 -6.71 -2.57
C ALA A 224 -14.59 -5.64 -1.57
N LEU A 225 -14.89 -4.37 -1.86
CA LEU A 225 -14.69 -3.26 -0.93
C LEU A 225 -16.02 -2.77 -0.37
N LEU A 226 -16.04 -2.47 0.92
CA LEU A 226 -17.16 -1.84 1.62
C LEU A 226 -16.72 -0.46 2.10
N PHE A 227 -17.47 0.56 1.70
CA PHE A 227 -17.27 1.93 2.14
C PHE A 227 -18.30 2.27 3.21
N ARG A 228 -17.86 2.84 4.33
CA ARG A 228 -18.76 3.43 5.34
C ARG A 228 -18.66 4.94 5.33
N LEU A 229 -19.79 5.59 5.16
CA LEU A 229 -19.91 7.03 5.08
C LEU A 229 -20.74 7.57 6.24
N SER A 230 -20.48 8.82 6.60
CA SER A 230 -21.36 9.63 7.45
C SER A 230 -21.77 10.89 6.73
N SER A 231 -23.00 11.34 6.95
CA SER A 231 -23.40 12.69 6.56
C SER A 231 -22.54 13.74 7.28
N ASP A 232 -22.36 14.91 6.70
CA ASP A 232 -21.54 15.98 7.31
C ASP A 232 -22.08 16.46 8.67
N ASP A 233 -23.39 16.31 8.90
CA ASP A 233 -24.02 16.60 10.20
C ASP A 233 -23.94 15.43 11.20
N ASN A 234 -23.31 14.32 10.80
CA ASN A 234 -23.11 13.08 11.56
C ASN A 234 -24.40 12.39 12.04
N ARG A 235 -25.55 12.70 11.44
CA ARG A 235 -26.84 12.09 11.82
C ARG A 235 -27.12 10.80 11.07
N GLU A 236 -26.62 10.67 9.86
CA GLU A 236 -26.85 9.52 9.00
C GLU A 236 -25.54 8.76 8.74
N ARG A 237 -25.65 7.44 8.70
CA ARG A 237 -24.56 6.54 8.34
C ARG A 237 -25.02 5.67 7.19
N MET A 238 -24.14 5.47 6.23
CA MET A 238 -24.42 4.64 5.07
C MET A 238 -23.27 3.70 4.78
N SER A 239 -23.62 2.60 4.12
CA SER A 239 -22.73 1.55 3.70
C SER A 239 -22.92 1.24 2.21
N ILE A 240 -21.82 1.34 1.45
CA ILE A 240 -21.81 1.07 0.02
C ILE A 240 -20.88 -0.10 -0.26
N LEU A 241 -21.42 -1.20 -0.77
CA LEU A 241 -20.62 -2.32 -1.25
C LEU A 241 -20.24 -2.08 -2.73
N LEU A 242 -18.95 -2.10 -3.03
CA LEU A 242 -18.40 -2.14 -4.38
C LEU A 242 -18.25 -3.62 -4.78
N ALA A 243 -19.28 -4.16 -5.44
CA ALA A 243 -19.39 -5.58 -5.74
C ALA A 243 -18.70 -5.96 -7.06
N ALA A 244 -17.76 -6.90 -6.97
CA ALA A 244 -17.07 -7.50 -8.11
C ALA A 244 -18.05 -8.20 -9.07
N GLY A 245 -18.16 -7.74 -10.32
CA GLY A 245 -18.99 -8.39 -11.35
C GLY A 245 -20.51 -8.20 -11.17
N GLY A 246 -20.95 -7.30 -10.28
CA GLY A 246 -22.35 -6.95 -10.07
C GLY A 246 -23.14 -7.89 -9.13
N LEU A 247 -24.47 -7.81 -9.19
CA LEU A 247 -25.37 -8.51 -8.27
C LEU A 247 -25.41 -10.04 -8.47
N SER A 248 -25.00 -10.51 -9.64
CA SER A 248 -25.15 -11.91 -10.07
C SER A 248 -24.39 -12.92 -9.21
N PHE A 249 -23.33 -12.47 -8.53
CA PHE A 249 -22.45 -13.32 -7.73
C PHE A 249 -22.59 -13.11 -6.22
N LEU A 250 -23.50 -12.23 -5.79
CA LEU A 250 -23.73 -11.95 -4.39
C LEU A 250 -24.66 -13.00 -3.77
N PRO A 251 -24.24 -13.69 -2.70
CA PRO A 251 -25.14 -14.50 -1.88
C PRO A 251 -26.38 -13.70 -1.44
N ALA A 252 -27.56 -14.32 -1.45
CA ALA A 252 -28.84 -13.64 -1.21
C ALA A 252 -28.91 -12.96 0.17
N ASN A 253 -28.16 -13.44 1.16
CA ASN A 253 -28.04 -12.82 2.48
C ASN A 253 -27.29 -11.48 2.47
N LEU A 254 -26.45 -11.19 1.47
CA LEU A 254 -25.70 -9.93 1.36
C LEU A 254 -26.54 -8.77 0.82
N LEU A 255 -27.63 -9.03 0.10
CA LEU A 255 -28.44 -7.99 -0.54
C LEU A 255 -29.05 -6.99 0.44
N ASN A 256 -29.31 -7.42 1.67
CA ASN A 256 -29.93 -6.59 2.72
C ASN A 256 -28.94 -6.12 3.79
N GLU A 257 -27.65 -6.46 3.68
CA GLU A 257 -26.64 -6.05 4.68
C GLU A 257 -26.10 -4.63 4.47
N PHE A 258 -26.31 -4.05 3.28
CA PHE A 258 -25.75 -2.77 2.89
C PHE A 258 -26.85 -1.83 2.40
N ASP A 259 -26.69 -0.54 2.67
CA ASP A 259 -27.66 0.49 2.25
C ASP A 259 -27.66 0.64 0.72
N GLN A 260 -26.50 0.48 0.09
CA GLN A 260 -26.34 0.52 -1.36
C GLN A 260 -25.33 -0.52 -1.84
N ILE A 261 -25.58 -1.07 -3.03
CA ILE A 261 -24.65 -1.96 -3.74
C ILE A 261 -24.38 -1.35 -5.11
N THR A 262 -23.11 -1.10 -5.40
CA THR A 262 -22.64 -0.58 -6.67
C THR A 262 -21.80 -1.65 -7.35
N ALA A 263 -22.17 -2.02 -8.58
CA ALA A 263 -21.38 -2.94 -9.37
C ALA A 263 -20.10 -2.27 -9.85
N THR A 264 -18.96 -2.94 -9.69
CA THR A 264 -17.70 -2.51 -10.32
C THR A 264 -17.62 -3.09 -11.72
N LEU A 265 -17.21 -2.28 -12.69
CA LEU A 265 -16.75 -2.76 -13.98
C LEU A 265 -15.51 -3.64 -13.76
N VAL A 266 -15.60 -4.89 -14.22
CA VAL A 266 -14.47 -5.81 -14.21
C VAL A 266 -13.74 -5.66 -15.53
N ILE A 267 -12.51 -5.17 -15.46
CA ILE A 267 -11.64 -5.08 -16.64
C ILE A 267 -10.75 -6.32 -16.60
N GLU A 268 -11.22 -7.39 -17.25
CA GLU A 268 -10.37 -8.53 -17.57
C GLU A 268 -9.37 -8.11 -18.65
N GLY A 269 -8.09 -8.38 -18.41
CA GLY A 269 -7.00 -7.89 -19.23
C GLY A 269 -7.06 -8.34 -20.68
N LYS A 270 -7.65 -7.51 -21.54
CA LYS A 270 -7.12 -7.30 -22.91
C LYS A 270 -6.07 -6.18 -22.92
N HIS A 271 -6.01 -5.36 -21.86
CA HIS A 271 -5.12 -4.21 -21.75
C HIS A 271 -4.41 -4.04 -20.38
N THR A 272 -4.64 -4.93 -19.41
CA THR A 272 -3.84 -5.02 -18.17
C THR A 272 -2.90 -6.22 -18.29
N THR A 273 -1.60 -6.00 -18.16
CA THR A 273 -0.55 -6.93 -18.65
C THR A 273 -0.09 -7.99 -17.64
N GLY A 274 -0.51 -7.93 -16.37
CA GLY A 274 -0.13 -8.92 -15.35
C GLY A 274 -1.01 -10.18 -15.31
N PRO A 275 -0.46 -11.41 -15.35
CA PRO A 275 -1.25 -12.63 -15.18
C PRO A 275 -1.90 -12.68 -13.79
N GLY A 276 -3.16 -13.11 -13.72
CA GLY A 276 -3.84 -13.42 -12.44
C GLY A 276 -4.38 -12.24 -11.63
N TRP A 277 -4.23 -11.00 -12.09
CA TRP A 277 -4.84 -9.81 -11.47
C TRP A 277 -6.05 -9.30 -12.26
N ILE A 278 -7.12 -9.00 -11.55
CA ILE A 278 -8.35 -8.42 -12.08
C ILE A 278 -8.47 -6.98 -11.57
N LEU A 279 -8.65 -6.04 -12.48
CA LEU A 279 -8.89 -4.64 -12.14
C LEU A 279 -10.39 -4.39 -12.01
N HIS A 280 -10.79 -3.82 -10.87
CA HIS A 280 -12.14 -3.40 -10.56
C HIS A 280 -12.21 -1.88 -10.59
N GLU A 281 -13.16 -1.33 -11.34
CA GLU A 281 -13.40 0.11 -11.40
C GLU A 281 -14.85 0.42 -11.06
N GLY A 282 -15.08 1.48 -10.30
CA GLY A 282 -16.42 1.94 -9.91
C GLY A 282 -16.45 3.45 -9.74
N SER A 283 -17.65 3.99 -9.62
CA SER A 283 -17.86 5.40 -9.32
C SER A 283 -19.01 5.54 -8.33
N ILE A 284 -18.86 6.45 -7.38
CA ILE A 284 -19.94 6.84 -6.46
C ILE A 284 -20.12 8.34 -6.49
N GLU A 285 -21.34 8.81 -6.23
CA GLU A 285 -21.65 10.23 -6.09
C GLU A 285 -22.43 10.40 -4.80
N MET A 286 -21.78 10.96 -3.78
CA MET A 286 -22.30 11.07 -2.42
C MET A 286 -22.00 12.47 -1.86
N PRO A 287 -22.59 13.55 -2.44
CA PRO A 287 -22.32 14.91 -2.00
C PRO A 287 -22.74 15.08 -0.52
N GLY A 288 -21.96 15.86 0.23
CA GLY A 288 -22.23 16.13 1.65
C GLY A 288 -22.00 14.93 2.58
N HIS A 289 -21.19 13.97 2.14
CA HIS A 289 -20.78 12.82 2.93
C HIS A 289 -19.27 12.77 3.10
N THR A 290 -18.83 12.20 4.22
CA THR A 290 -17.44 11.89 4.49
C THR A 290 -17.26 10.38 4.49
N LEU A 291 -16.30 9.87 3.71
CA LEU A 291 -15.88 8.48 3.79
C LEU A 291 -15.04 8.28 5.06
N THR A 292 -15.50 7.38 5.91
CA THR A 292 -14.95 7.16 7.27
C THR A 292 -14.23 5.82 7.43
N GLU A 293 -14.65 4.79 6.68
CA GLU A 293 -14.01 3.47 6.71
C GLU A 293 -13.96 2.85 5.31
N ILE A 294 -12.86 2.17 5.02
CA ILE A 294 -12.73 1.24 3.90
C ILE A 294 -12.49 -0.14 4.49
N CYS A 295 -13.35 -1.10 4.15
CA CYS A 295 -13.24 -2.48 4.58
C CYS A 295 -13.13 -3.41 3.37
N ALA A 296 -12.42 -4.52 3.51
CA ALA A 296 -12.54 -5.67 2.62
C ALA A 296 -13.74 -6.53 3.05
N VAL A 297 -14.47 -7.06 2.07
CA VAL A 297 -15.55 -8.04 2.27
C VAL A 297 -15.23 -9.27 1.44
N CYS A 298 -15.14 -10.42 2.11
CA CYS A 298 -14.80 -11.70 1.53
C CYS A 298 -16.01 -12.64 1.60
N TYR A 299 -16.31 -13.29 0.47
CA TYR A 299 -17.39 -14.28 0.35
C TYR A 299 -17.10 -15.27 -0.78
N MET A 300 -17.75 -16.43 -0.77
CA MET A 300 -17.69 -17.41 -1.85
C MET A 300 -18.68 -17.02 -2.96
N LYS A 301 -18.30 -17.17 -4.24
CA LYS A 301 -19.22 -17.00 -5.38
C LYS A 301 -20.43 -17.92 -5.20
N SER A 302 -21.64 -17.37 -5.36
CA SER A 302 -22.85 -18.20 -5.44
C SER A 302 -22.86 -18.94 -6.77
N GLU A 303 -22.93 -20.27 -6.76
CA GLU A 303 -23.34 -21.02 -7.95
C GLU A 303 -24.80 -20.64 -8.26
N GLN A 304 -25.05 -20.02 -9.41
CA GLN A 304 -26.39 -20.08 -10.00
C GLN A 304 -26.44 -21.36 -10.82
N ASP A 305 -27.43 -22.22 -10.56
CA ASP A 305 -27.73 -23.42 -11.33
C ASP A 305 -27.67 -23.12 -12.84
N SER A 306 -26.57 -23.46 -13.50
CA SER A 306 -26.46 -23.47 -14.96
C SER A 306 -27.18 -24.68 -15.57
N ASN A 307 -28.27 -25.14 -14.93
CA ASN A 307 -29.11 -26.25 -15.34
C ASN A 307 -30.57 -25.79 -15.46
N GLN A 308 -30.83 -24.80 -16.32
CA GLN A 308 -32.15 -24.62 -16.93
C GLN A 308 -32.04 -24.62 -18.45
N SER A 309 -31.54 -25.73 -19.00
CA SER A 309 -31.89 -26.16 -20.34
C SER A 309 -31.77 -27.68 -20.49
N ALA A 310 -32.65 -28.41 -19.81
CA ALA A 310 -33.07 -29.73 -20.25
C ALA A 310 -34.47 -30.00 -19.69
N GLN A 311 -35.46 -29.96 -20.57
CA GLN A 311 -36.71 -30.68 -20.37
C GLN A 311 -36.36 -32.16 -20.11
N ASP A 312 -36.87 -32.78 -19.05
CA ASP A 312 -37.94 -33.79 -19.16
C ASP A 312 -38.33 -34.37 -17.78
N ASN A 313 -39.53 -34.94 -17.77
CA ASN A 313 -40.36 -35.39 -16.67
C ASN A 313 -39.75 -36.40 -15.68
N GLY A 314 -40.12 -36.28 -14.40
CA GLY A 314 -40.04 -37.40 -13.45
C GLY A 314 -40.19 -36.99 -11.99
N GLN A 315 -41.35 -37.28 -11.39
CA GLN A 315 -41.58 -37.21 -9.95
C GLN A 315 -40.60 -38.13 -9.21
N HIS A 316 -39.81 -37.62 -8.24
CA HIS A 316 -39.39 -38.43 -7.09
C HIS A 316 -38.87 -37.57 -5.91
N LEU A 317 -39.53 -37.78 -4.76
CA LEU A 317 -39.18 -37.49 -3.36
C LEU A 317 -38.05 -36.47 -3.06
N LYS A 318 -38.45 -35.32 -2.50
CA LYS A 318 -37.63 -34.48 -1.61
C LYS A 318 -37.13 -35.31 -0.42
N LYS A 319 -35.88 -35.75 -0.46
CA LYS A 319 -35.12 -36.05 0.78
C LYS A 319 -34.60 -34.75 1.33
N CYS A 320 -35.02 -34.43 2.55
CA CYS A 320 -34.44 -33.39 3.38
C CYS A 320 -32.98 -33.79 3.68
N SER A 321 -32.03 -33.27 2.91
CA SER A 321 -30.61 -33.32 3.26
C SER A 321 -30.35 -32.21 4.27
N THR A 322 -30.00 -32.60 5.48
CA THR A 322 -29.25 -31.76 6.43
C THR A 322 -28.13 -31.06 5.66
N ALA A 323 -28.17 -29.73 5.58
CA ALA A 323 -27.11 -28.92 4.99
C ALA A 323 -25.81 -29.19 5.76
N VAL A 324 -24.96 -30.04 5.20
CA VAL A 324 -23.57 -30.13 5.62
C VAL A 324 -22.99 -28.78 5.25
N VAL A 325 -22.58 -28.01 6.25
CA VAL A 325 -21.85 -26.75 6.03
C VAL A 325 -20.51 -27.14 5.44
N SER A 326 -20.38 -27.13 4.11
CA SER A 326 -19.11 -27.26 3.42
C SER A 326 -18.31 -25.99 3.70
N SER A 327 -17.18 -26.16 4.38
CA SER A 327 -16.17 -25.10 4.52
C SER A 327 -15.24 -25.21 3.32
N SER A 328 -15.20 -24.18 2.48
CA SER A 328 -14.35 -24.13 1.29
C SER A 328 -13.06 -23.36 1.60
N THR A 329 -11.97 -23.66 0.90
CA THR A 329 -10.74 -22.85 0.97
C THR A 329 -11.02 -21.47 0.40
N PHE A 330 -10.59 -20.43 1.11
CA PHE A 330 -10.66 -19.05 0.65
C PHE A 330 -9.26 -18.49 0.46
N TYR A 331 -9.02 -17.89 -0.71
CA TYR A 331 -7.78 -17.17 -1.00
C TYR A 331 -8.03 -15.98 -1.93
N ALA A 332 -7.68 -14.79 -1.47
CA ALA A 332 -7.64 -13.58 -2.28
C ALA A 332 -6.53 -12.64 -1.82
N SER A 333 -5.97 -11.87 -2.75
CA SER A 333 -4.99 -10.81 -2.50
C SER A 333 -5.47 -9.50 -3.11
N LEU A 334 -5.45 -8.44 -2.30
CA LEU A 334 -5.74 -7.07 -2.71
C LEU A 334 -4.41 -6.38 -3.02
N GLY A 335 -4.26 -5.88 -4.26
CA GLY A 335 -2.99 -5.34 -4.76
C GLY A 335 -2.87 -3.82 -4.67
N HIS A 336 -3.98 -3.09 -4.78
CA HIS A 336 -4.03 -1.66 -4.50
C HIS A 336 -5.47 -1.19 -4.26
N ILE A 337 -5.61 0.03 -3.74
CA ILE A 337 -6.82 0.85 -3.74
C ILE A 337 -6.45 2.25 -4.24
N SER A 338 -7.24 2.79 -5.15
CA SER A 338 -7.17 4.18 -5.61
C SER A 338 -8.54 4.85 -5.54
N ILE A 339 -8.58 6.11 -5.12
CA ILE A 339 -9.77 6.94 -5.05
C ILE A 339 -9.43 8.35 -5.54
N GLU A 340 -10.14 8.86 -6.53
CA GLU A 340 -9.88 10.18 -7.14
C GLU A 340 -11.15 10.82 -7.74
N THR A 341 -11.10 12.12 -8.05
CA THR A 341 -12.20 12.85 -8.72
C THR A 341 -11.94 13.14 -10.20
N SER A 342 -10.71 12.98 -10.68
CA SER A 342 -10.33 13.41 -12.03
C SER A 342 -9.12 12.66 -12.54
N GLN A 343 -9.28 12.01 -13.70
CA GLN A 343 -8.16 11.46 -14.45
C GLN A 343 -7.50 12.57 -15.28
N ASN A 344 -6.27 12.95 -14.91
CA ASN A 344 -5.42 13.82 -15.72
C ASN A 344 -4.57 13.01 -16.71
N ASP A 345 -4.45 13.49 -17.95
CA ASP A 345 -3.55 12.87 -18.93
C ASP A 345 -2.08 13.02 -18.54
N PHE A 346 -1.26 12.06 -18.99
CA PHE A 346 0.19 12.14 -18.85
C PHE A 346 0.78 13.13 -19.86
N PRO A 347 1.79 13.92 -19.50
CA PRO A 347 2.51 14.73 -20.48
C PRO A 347 3.22 13.86 -21.51
N ASP A 348 3.13 14.24 -22.79
CA ASP A 348 3.83 13.57 -23.87
C ASP A 348 5.35 13.52 -23.64
N ALA A 349 6.01 12.44 -24.08
CA ALA A 349 7.47 12.29 -23.97
C ALA A 349 8.26 13.52 -24.46
N VAL A 350 7.79 14.16 -25.54
CA VAL A 350 8.45 15.34 -26.14
C VAL A 350 8.39 16.59 -25.26
N SER A 351 7.51 16.62 -24.25
CA SER A 351 7.37 17.71 -23.30
C SER A 351 8.44 17.68 -22.21
N TRP A 352 9.25 16.61 -22.16
CA TRP A 352 10.32 16.45 -21.18
C TRP A 352 11.69 16.77 -21.81
N MET A 353 12.57 17.32 -20.98
CA MET A 353 14.01 17.37 -21.25
C MET A 353 14.65 16.32 -20.36
N VAL A 354 15.37 15.37 -20.96
CA VAL A 354 16.09 14.31 -20.25
C VAL A 354 17.57 14.42 -20.60
N SER A 355 18.43 14.24 -19.61
CA SER A 355 19.89 14.27 -19.78
C SER A 355 20.59 13.27 -18.86
N CYS A 356 21.78 12.85 -19.27
CA CYS A 356 22.74 12.13 -18.42
C CYS A 356 23.89 13.05 -18.05
N GLU A 357 24.17 13.16 -16.76
CA GLU A 357 25.23 13.94 -16.14
C GLU A 357 26.26 13.01 -15.50
N ASN A 358 27.52 13.46 -15.43
CA ASN A 358 28.59 12.73 -14.71
C ASN A 358 28.79 11.28 -15.20
N VAL A 359 28.67 11.05 -16.52
CA VAL A 359 28.88 9.73 -17.12
C VAL A 359 30.33 9.30 -16.91
N SER A 360 30.52 8.14 -16.28
CA SER A 360 31.82 7.52 -16.02
C SER A 360 31.80 6.08 -16.49
N TRP A 361 32.69 5.74 -17.44
CA TRP A 361 32.86 4.38 -17.93
C TRP A 361 34.07 3.71 -17.26
N THR A 362 33.92 2.43 -16.92
CA THR A 362 35.03 1.59 -16.46
C THR A 362 35.04 0.30 -17.27
N THR A 363 36.23 -0.17 -17.64
CA THR A 363 36.40 -1.47 -18.31
C THR A 363 36.83 -2.52 -17.29
N VAL A 364 36.10 -3.64 -17.23
CA VAL A 364 36.41 -4.79 -16.39
C VAL A 364 37.30 -5.76 -17.19
N SER A 365 38.07 -6.59 -16.49
CA SER A 365 39.12 -7.47 -17.06
C SER A 365 38.65 -8.46 -18.14
N ASP A 366 37.35 -8.74 -18.22
CA ASP A 366 36.72 -9.63 -19.20
C ASP A 366 36.25 -8.90 -20.49
N GLY A 367 36.48 -7.59 -20.59
CA GLY A 367 36.01 -6.74 -21.68
C GLY A 367 34.59 -6.19 -21.49
N THR A 368 33.91 -6.55 -20.40
CA THR A 368 32.63 -5.93 -20.00
C THR A 368 32.88 -4.49 -19.56
N LYS A 369 32.06 -3.55 -20.01
CA LYS A 369 32.08 -2.16 -19.53
C LYS A 369 31.04 -1.97 -18.43
N THR A 370 31.32 -1.08 -17.48
CA THR A 370 30.31 -0.56 -16.55
C THR A 370 30.16 0.94 -16.73
N VAL A 371 28.95 1.45 -16.51
CA VAL A 371 28.67 2.88 -16.53
C VAL A 371 28.01 3.32 -15.23
N SER A 372 28.50 4.45 -14.71
CA SER A 372 27.86 5.21 -13.65
C SER A 372 27.43 6.55 -14.20
N THR A 373 26.18 6.95 -13.96
CA THR A 373 25.63 8.22 -14.48
C THR A 373 24.46 8.69 -13.64
N LYS A 374 24.25 10.01 -13.58
CA LYS A 374 23.05 10.61 -13.03
C LYS A 374 22.12 11.00 -14.17
N ILE A 375 20.93 10.42 -14.20
CA ILE A 375 19.88 10.76 -15.14
C ILE A 375 19.04 11.89 -14.52
N THR A 376 18.77 12.96 -15.26
CA THR A 376 17.94 14.08 -14.83
C THR A 376 16.83 14.33 -15.85
N TRP A 377 15.65 14.73 -15.39
CA TRP A 377 14.54 15.09 -16.26
C TRP A 377 13.68 16.21 -15.69
N THR A 378 13.18 17.07 -16.58
CA THR A 378 12.32 18.20 -16.24
C THR A 378 11.28 18.44 -17.33
N LEU A 379 10.10 18.92 -16.95
CA LEU A 379 9.10 19.39 -17.92
C LEU A 379 9.55 20.73 -18.52
N LYS A 380 9.41 20.88 -19.84
CA LYS A 380 9.74 22.11 -20.58
C LYS A 380 8.84 23.29 -20.18
N THR A 381 7.57 23.00 -19.92
CA THR A 381 6.55 23.98 -19.58
C THR A 381 5.69 23.45 -18.44
N GLY A 382 5.37 24.31 -17.48
CA GLY A 382 4.64 23.93 -16.28
C GLY A 382 5.57 23.44 -15.17
N SER A 383 4.97 23.06 -14.05
CA SER A 383 5.68 22.44 -12.93
C SER A 383 5.37 20.95 -12.94
N THR A 384 6.39 20.11 -12.74
CA THR A 384 6.15 18.76 -12.26
C THR A 384 5.50 18.91 -10.90
N SER A 385 4.18 18.68 -10.82
CA SER A 385 3.50 18.63 -9.53
C SER A 385 4.29 17.71 -8.59
N SER A 386 4.34 18.01 -7.30
CA SER A 386 4.92 17.13 -6.25
C SER A 386 4.20 15.78 -6.10
N LEU A 387 3.42 15.37 -7.10
CA LEU A 387 2.38 14.36 -7.11
C LEU A 387 2.68 13.25 -8.13
N MET A 388 3.96 13.02 -8.44
CA MET A 388 4.41 11.96 -9.34
C MET A 388 5.54 11.14 -8.73
N TRP A 389 5.66 9.89 -9.17
CA TRP A 389 6.88 9.10 -9.05
C TRP A 389 7.30 8.59 -10.43
N TYR A 390 8.53 8.09 -10.51
CA TYR A 390 9.14 7.69 -11.76
C TYR A 390 9.73 6.30 -11.61
N ASN A 391 9.30 5.38 -12.46
CA ASN A 391 9.93 4.08 -12.65
C ASN A 391 11.01 4.22 -13.72
N ILE A 392 12.21 3.75 -13.43
CA ILE A 392 13.36 3.89 -14.32
C ILE A 392 13.67 2.54 -14.93
N PHE A 393 13.66 2.49 -16.26
CA PHE A 393 14.02 1.31 -17.03
C PHE A 393 15.23 1.62 -17.92
N VAL A 394 15.92 0.57 -18.35
CA VAL A 394 16.94 0.67 -19.39
C VAL A 394 16.74 -0.43 -20.43
N GLU A 395 16.71 -0.02 -21.69
CA GLU A 395 16.77 -0.91 -22.85
C GLU A 395 18.21 -0.90 -23.38
N LYS A 396 18.80 -2.08 -23.57
CA LYS A 396 20.13 -2.21 -24.19
C LYS A 396 19.97 -2.35 -25.70
N VAL A 397 20.70 -1.55 -26.47
CA VAL A 397 20.61 -1.52 -27.94
C VAL A 397 21.87 -2.14 -28.55
N ALA A 398 21.73 -3.17 -29.37
CA ALA A 398 22.86 -3.86 -29.99
C ALA A 398 23.55 -3.01 -31.08
N LYS A 399 24.83 -3.27 -31.33
CA LYS A 399 25.54 -2.78 -32.53
C LYS A 399 24.83 -3.30 -33.78
N LYS A 400 24.65 -2.43 -34.77
CA LYS A 400 24.15 -2.84 -36.09
C LYS A 400 25.23 -3.66 -36.80
N ASP A 401 24.85 -4.80 -37.37
CA ASP A 401 25.64 -5.43 -38.43
C ASP A 401 25.48 -4.61 -39.71
N ASP A 402 26.59 -4.38 -40.43
CA ASP A 402 26.67 -3.53 -41.63
C ASP A 402 25.69 -3.93 -42.75
N ASP A 403 25.11 -5.13 -42.70
CA ASP A 403 24.20 -5.70 -43.72
C ASP A 403 22.72 -5.75 -43.27
N SER A 404 22.37 -5.25 -42.07
CA SER A 404 21.01 -5.30 -41.54
C SER A 404 20.44 -3.91 -41.21
N SER A 405 19.26 -3.60 -41.73
CA SER A 405 18.52 -2.37 -41.41
C SER A 405 17.77 -2.44 -40.07
N ILE A 406 17.76 -3.61 -39.42
CA ILE A 406 16.98 -3.88 -38.21
C ILE A 406 17.89 -3.67 -36.98
N THR A 407 17.44 -2.79 -36.08
CA THR A 407 18.11 -2.59 -34.79
C THR A 407 17.58 -3.62 -33.81
N VAL A 408 18.46 -4.47 -33.28
CA VAL A 408 18.07 -5.45 -32.25
C VAL A 408 18.11 -4.77 -30.88
N THR A 409 16.98 -4.80 -30.18
CA THR A 409 16.87 -4.35 -28.78
C THR A 409 16.58 -5.53 -27.87
N TYR A 410 17.08 -5.45 -26.64
CA TYR A 410 16.82 -6.44 -25.59
C TYR A 410 15.65 -5.98 -24.70
N ALA A 411 15.07 -6.91 -23.94
CA ALA A 411 14.02 -6.59 -22.97
C ALA A 411 14.45 -5.49 -21.99
N GLU A 412 13.49 -4.69 -21.54
CA GLU A 412 13.70 -3.59 -20.62
C GLU A 412 14.04 -4.11 -19.21
N ASP A 413 15.16 -3.65 -18.66
CA ASP A 413 15.53 -3.92 -17.27
C ASP A 413 15.00 -2.80 -16.37
N PHE A 414 14.28 -3.15 -15.30
CA PHE A 414 13.91 -2.21 -14.26
C PHE A 414 15.12 -1.87 -13.38
N LEU A 415 15.42 -0.58 -13.26
CA LEU A 415 16.52 -0.08 -12.45
C LEU A 415 16.10 0.36 -11.05
N GLY A 416 14.86 0.85 -10.90
CA GLY A 416 14.32 1.31 -9.63
C GLY A 416 13.27 2.41 -9.75
N LEU A 417 12.85 2.94 -8.60
CA LEU A 417 11.84 4.00 -8.48
C LEU A 417 12.42 5.23 -7.78
N THR A 418 11.96 6.43 -8.16
CA THR A 418 12.27 7.68 -7.47
C THR A 418 11.08 8.64 -7.44
N ARG A 419 11.01 9.48 -6.40
CA ARG A 419 10.08 10.63 -6.32
C ARG A 419 10.72 11.96 -6.73
N LEU A 420 11.97 11.92 -7.18
CA LEU A 420 12.75 13.09 -7.60
C LEU A 420 12.84 13.14 -9.12
N GLY A 421 13.09 14.31 -9.68
CA GLY A 421 13.40 14.50 -11.11
C GLY A 421 14.79 14.00 -11.52
N CYS A 422 15.35 13.02 -10.80
CA CYS A 422 16.64 12.42 -11.11
C CYS A 422 16.79 11.01 -10.51
N TYR A 423 17.66 10.22 -11.13
CA TYR A 423 18.05 8.88 -10.68
C TYR A 423 19.55 8.65 -10.89
N TYR A 424 20.22 8.06 -9.91
CA TYR A 424 21.63 7.69 -10.05
C TYR A 424 21.75 6.20 -10.38
N VAL A 425 22.45 5.90 -11.47
CA VAL A 425 22.80 4.56 -11.90
C VAL A 425 24.26 4.33 -11.52
N SER A 426 24.54 3.29 -10.73
CA SER A 426 25.89 2.90 -10.35
C SER A 426 26.29 1.60 -11.04
N ASP A 427 27.45 1.62 -11.69
CA ASP A 427 28.15 0.45 -12.21
C ASP A 427 27.27 -0.51 -13.04
N LEU A 428 26.36 0.05 -13.84
CA LEU A 428 25.49 -0.73 -14.70
C LEU A 428 26.32 -1.49 -15.71
N LYS A 429 26.22 -2.83 -15.69
CA LYS A 429 26.96 -3.70 -16.59
C LYS A 429 26.44 -3.58 -18.02
N VAL A 430 27.37 -3.40 -18.95
CA VAL A 430 27.14 -3.29 -20.38
C VAL A 430 27.93 -4.40 -21.09
N PRO A 431 27.25 -5.47 -21.52
CA PRO A 431 27.90 -6.56 -22.25
C PRO A 431 28.55 -6.10 -23.56
N ALA A 432 29.54 -6.87 -24.02
CA ALA A 432 30.11 -6.67 -25.35
C ALA A 432 29.02 -6.79 -26.43
N GLY A 433 29.08 -5.92 -27.44
CA GLY A 433 28.09 -5.89 -28.54
C GLY A 433 26.94 -4.90 -28.35
N ILE A 434 26.82 -4.26 -27.18
CA ILE A 434 25.88 -3.14 -26.97
C ILE A 434 26.49 -1.85 -27.52
N ALA A 435 25.69 -1.09 -28.28
CA ALA A 435 26.05 0.21 -28.86
C ALA A 435 25.53 1.39 -28.05
N ALA A 436 24.37 1.25 -27.41
CA ALA A 436 23.75 2.31 -26.63
C ALA A 436 22.89 1.75 -25.49
N LEU A 437 22.70 2.59 -24.47
CA LEU A 437 21.75 2.38 -23.38
C LEU A 437 20.64 3.41 -23.52
N LYS A 438 19.40 2.94 -23.64
CA LYS A 438 18.23 3.80 -23.72
C LYS A 438 17.51 3.78 -22.39
N PHE A 439 17.69 4.84 -21.61
CA PHE A 439 16.98 5.04 -20.36
C PHE A 439 15.55 5.50 -20.63
N ILE A 440 14.58 4.90 -19.95
CA ILE A 440 13.16 5.18 -20.08
C ILE A 440 12.65 5.61 -18.69
N ILE A 441 12.00 6.78 -18.64
CA ILE A 441 11.51 7.38 -17.41
C ILE A 441 9.98 7.27 -17.43
N GLN A 442 9.45 6.17 -16.92
CA GLN A 442 8.01 5.98 -16.85
C GLN A 442 7.40 6.85 -15.75
N VAL A 443 6.54 7.78 -16.15
CA VAL A 443 5.86 8.70 -15.23
C VAL A 443 4.65 8.01 -14.62
N CYS A 444 4.50 8.07 -13.30
CA CYS A 444 3.32 7.57 -12.59
C CYS A 444 2.73 8.66 -11.70
N ARG A 445 1.40 8.65 -11.55
CA ARG A 445 0.61 9.66 -10.81
C ARG A 445 0.27 9.17 -9.40
N LEU A 446 -0.16 10.08 -8.53
CA LEU A 446 -0.55 9.75 -7.14
C LEU A 446 -1.72 8.76 -7.02
N ASP A 447 -2.52 8.58 -8.05
CA ASP A 447 -3.60 7.60 -8.12
C ASP A 447 -3.12 6.18 -8.46
N GLY A 448 -1.81 5.99 -8.69
CA GLY A 448 -1.22 4.71 -9.05
C GLY A 448 -1.13 4.42 -10.54
N ALA A 449 -1.72 5.25 -11.40
CA ALA A 449 -1.65 5.05 -12.84
C ALA A 449 -0.23 5.31 -13.33
N CYS A 450 0.24 4.50 -14.28
CA CYS A 450 1.53 4.70 -14.94
C CYS A 450 1.36 4.95 -16.44
N GLN A 451 2.20 5.82 -16.99
CA GLN A 451 2.29 6.03 -18.42
C GLN A 451 2.75 4.74 -19.11
N LYS A 452 2.27 4.47 -20.33
CA LYS A 452 2.81 3.36 -21.13
C LYS A 452 4.30 3.58 -21.39
N LEU A 453 5.08 2.50 -21.37
CA LEU A 453 6.55 2.57 -21.54
C LEU A 453 6.94 3.15 -22.90
N ASP A 454 6.22 2.81 -23.97
CA ASP A 454 6.45 3.31 -25.32
C ASP A 454 6.15 4.81 -25.47
N ALA A 455 5.27 5.36 -24.64
CA ALA A 455 4.92 6.77 -24.58
C ALA A 455 5.80 7.58 -23.60
N SER A 456 6.71 6.92 -22.88
CA SER A 456 7.51 7.54 -21.82
C SER A 456 8.72 8.33 -22.36
N PRO A 457 9.14 9.40 -21.64
CA PRO A 457 10.40 10.10 -21.90
C PRO A 457 11.60 9.16 -21.94
N ARG A 458 12.52 9.43 -22.86
CA ARG A 458 13.69 8.56 -23.10
C ARG A 458 14.95 9.37 -23.35
N PHE A 459 16.10 8.79 -22.99
CA PHE A 459 17.41 9.31 -23.34
C PHE A 459 18.32 8.16 -23.77
N GLU A 460 18.98 8.32 -24.91
CA GLU A 460 19.93 7.34 -25.43
C GLU A 460 21.36 7.80 -25.12
N LEU A 461 22.08 6.98 -24.36
CA LEU A 461 23.49 7.15 -24.03
C LEU A 461 24.31 6.18 -24.87
N ALA A 462 25.12 6.70 -25.78
CA ALA A 462 26.05 5.89 -26.57
C ALA A 462 27.10 5.23 -25.65
N VAL A 463 27.40 3.96 -25.90
CA VAL A 463 28.49 3.23 -25.24
C VAL A 463 29.81 3.78 -25.77
N GLU A 464 30.72 4.15 -24.87
CA GLU A 464 32.05 4.62 -25.27
C GLU A 464 32.80 3.51 -26.02
N GLY A 465 33.54 3.88 -27.08
CA GLY A 465 34.36 2.97 -27.89
C GLY A 465 35.43 2.25 -27.09
#